data_AF-A0A6P7FCW9-F1
#
_entry.id   AF-A0A6P7FCW9-F1
#
_cell.length_a   1.000
_cell.length_b   1.000
_cell.length_c   1.000
_cell.angle_alpha   90.00
_cell.angle_beta   90.00
_cell.angle_gamma   90.00
#
_symmetry.space_group_name_H-M   'P 1'
#
loop_
_entity.id
_entity.type
_entity.pdbx_description
1 polymer ?
#
loop_
_entity_poly.entity_id
_entity_poly.type
_entity_poly.pdbx_seq_one_letter_code
_entity_poly.pdbx_strand_id
1 'polypeptide(L)'
;MKTVLILALLCCVALTVYAQGPEPKPTHGPGPEPEPTPEPIPDELRCDTCISLASIIKDYIVERVPVGEVRREVERLCDDLADQLREACERELLPNLDKVYEELKENTPLELCEKHNYCPNPRK
;
A
#
# COMPACT_ATOMS: atom_id res chain seq x y z
N MET A 1 14.80 -9.35 -9.56
CA MET A 1 14.36 -10.05 -8.31
C MET A 1 13.39 -9.21 -7.48
N LYS A 2 13.57 -7.89 -7.35
CA LYS A 2 12.66 -6.99 -6.61
C LYS A 2 11.23 -6.89 -7.21
N THR A 3 11.10 -6.95 -8.54
CA THR A 3 9.79 -6.96 -9.25
C THR A 3 8.94 -8.20 -8.97
N VAL A 4 9.57 -9.35 -8.72
CA VAL A 4 8.86 -10.61 -8.38
C VAL A 4 8.25 -10.53 -6.98
N LEU A 5 8.93 -9.82 -6.05
CA LEU A 5 8.42 -9.57 -4.70
C LEU A 5 7.23 -8.61 -4.69
N ILE A 6 7.28 -7.55 -5.50
CA ILE A 6 6.17 -6.59 -5.62
C ILE A 6 4.95 -7.26 -6.28
N LEU A 7 5.16 -8.04 -7.35
CA LEU A 7 4.09 -8.84 -7.97
C LEU A 7 3.53 -9.89 -7.02
N ALA A 8 4.37 -10.53 -6.19
CA ALA A 8 3.91 -11.48 -5.18
C ALA A 8 3.07 -10.78 -4.10
N LEU A 9 3.46 -9.59 -3.65
CA LEU A 9 2.70 -8.81 -2.66
C LEU A 9 1.36 -8.33 -3.22
N LEU A 10 1.33 -7.83 -4.46
CA LEU A 10 0.10 -7.45 -5.15
C LEU A 10 -0.81 -8.67 -5.41
N CYS A 11 -0.24 -9.82 -5.77
CA CYS A 11 -0.98 -11.08 -5.88
C CYS A 11 -1.53 -11.57 -4.53
N CYS A 12 -0.80 -11.41 -3.42
CA CYS A 12 -1.29 -11.75 -2.09
C CYS A 12 -2.52 -10.90 -1.72
N VAL A 13 -2.48 -9.60 -2.01
CA VAL A 13 -3.63 -8.68 -1.79
C VAL A 13 -4.82 -9.06 -2.68
N ALA A 14 -4.57 -9.42 -3.95
CA ALA A 14 -5.63 -9.88 -4.84
C ALA A 14 -6.24 -11.23 -4.39
N LEU A 15 -5.43 -12.20 -3.98
CA LEU A 15 -5.92 -13.51 -3.52
C LEU A 15 -6.73 -13.41 -2.22
N THR A 16 -6.39 -12.49 -1.31
CA THR A 16 -7.23 -12.23 -0.13
C THR A 16 -8.58 -11.61 -0.47
N VAL A 17 -8.68 -10.86 -1.58
CA VAL A 17 -9.93 -10.29 -2.08
C VAL A 17 -10.76 -11.32 -2.85
N TYR A 18 -10.13 -12.22 -3.61
CA TYR A 18 -10.83 -13.24 -4.41
C TYR A 18 -11.28 -14.48 -3.61
N ALA A 19 -10.64 -14.79 -2.47
CA ALA A 19 -10.95 -15.99 -1.68
C ALA A 19 -12.21 -15.87 -0.78
N GLN A 20 -12.84 -14.68 -0.69
CA GLN A 20 -14.03 -14.45 0.14
C GLN A 20 -15.34 -14.31 -0.65
N GLY A 21 -15.42 -14.83 -1.87
CA GLY A 21 -16.73 -15.01 -2.51
C GLY A 21 -17.48 -16.20 -1.88
N PRO A 22 -18.60 -16.01 -1.17
CA PRO A 22 -19.47 -17.12 -0.84
C PRO A 22 -20.12 -17.65 -2.13
N GLU A 23 -20.24 -18.97 -2.26
CA GLU A 23 -21.02 -19.59 -3.34
C GLU A 23 -22.45 -19.01 -3.38
N PRO A 24 -23.05 -18.82 -4.56
CA PRO A 24 -24.36 -18.19 -4.67
C PRO A 24 -25.44 -19.15 -4.19
N LYS A 25 -26.25 -18.71 -3.21
CA LYS A 25 -27.51 -19.38 -2.85
C LYS A 25 -28.68 -18.57 -3.44
N PRO A 26 -29.62 -19.18 -4.18
CA PRO A 26 -30.67 -18.43 -4.85
C PRO A 26 -31.81 -18.15 -3.89
N THR A 27 -32.06 -16.88 -3.58
CA THR A 27 -33.30 -16.45 -2.93
C THR A 27 -33.86 -15.20 -3.60
N HIS A 28 -35.07 -15.36 -4.14
CA HIS A 28 -35.83 -14.35 -4.86
C HIS A 28 -36.32 -13.25 -3.90
N GLY A 29 -35.94 -12.00 -4.15
CA GLY A 29 -36.54 -10.82 -3.51
C GLY A 29 -36.00 -9.52 -4.12
N PRO A 30 -36.86 -8.54 -4.49
CA PRO A 30 -36.41 -7.26 -5.02
C PRO A 30 -36.25 -6.26 -3.88
N GLY A 31 -35.04 -6.17 -3.32
CA GLY A 31 -34.61 -5.07 -2.47
C GLY A 31 -33.13 -4.82 -2.75
N PRO A 32 -32.66 -3.56 -2.82
CA PRO A 32 -31.22 -3.31 -2.90
C PRO A 32 -30.57 -3.82 -1.61
N GLU A 33 -29.73 -4.84 -1.77
CA GLU A 33 -28.89 -5.42 -0.73
C GLU A 33 -27.99 -4.31 -0.14
N PRO A 34 -27.87 -4.17 1.19
CA PRO A 34 -26.87 -3.29 1.78
C PRO A 34 -25.49 -3.78 1.36
N GLU A 35 -24.72 -2.92 0.68
CA GLU A 35 -23.35 -3.26 0.28
C GLU A 35 -22.52 -3.67 1.52
N PRO A 36 -21.70 -4.73 1.44
CA PRO A 36 -20.87 -5.17 2.56
C PRO A 36 -19.90 -4.05 2.96
N THR A 37 -19.96 -3.64 4.22
CA THR A 37 -19.03 -2.64 4.76
C THR A 37 -17.66 -3.29 4.94
N PRO A 38 -16.55 -2.73 4.42
CA PRO A 38 -15.23 -3.29 4.62
C PRO A 38 -14.85 -3.33 6.11
N GLU A 39 -14.36 -4.48 6.58
CA GLU A 39 -13.79 -4.57 7.93
C GLU A 39 -12.51 -3.72 8.04
N PRO A 40 -12.24 -3.09 9.20
CA PRO A 40 -11.04 -2.30 9.41
C PRO A 40 -9.78 -3.18 9.33
N ILE A 41 -8.74 -2.69 8.64
CA ILE A 41 -7.45 -3.38 8.54
C ILE A 41 -6.78 -3.43 9.92
N PRO A 42 -6.32 -4.61 10.39
CA PRO A 42 -5.59 -4.75 11.64
C PRO A 42 -4.39 -3.79 11.74
N ASP A 43 -4.20 -3.16 12.91
CA ASP A 43 -3.14 -2.17 13.11
C ASP A 43 -1.73 -2.75 12.90
N GLU A 44 -1.51 -4.02 13.24
CA GLU A 44 -0.25 -4.72 12.97
C GLU A 44 0.06 -4.77 11.47
N LEU A 45 -0.94 -5.13 10.64
CA LEU A 45 -0.78 -5.17 9.19
C LEU A 45 -0.55 -3.77 8.60
N ARG A 46 -1.18 -2.73 9.16
CA ARG A 46 -0.96 -1.34 8.76
C ARG A 46 0.48 -0.90 9.05
N CYS A 47 0.99 -1.25 10.23
CA CYS A 47 2.36 -0.93 10.63
C CYS A 47 3.39 -1.66 9.76
N ASP A 48 3.25 -2.98 9.59
CA ASP A 48 4.17 -3.80 8.80
C ASP A 48 4.22 -3.36 7.33
N THR A 49 3.06 -3.01 6.77
CA THR A 49 2.96 -2.49 5.40
C THR A 49 3.70 -1.17 5.27
N CYS A 50 3.51 -0.25 6.22
CA CYS A 50 4.21 1.02 6.23
C CYS A 50 5.73 0.82 6.32
N ILE A 51 6.20 0.01 7.28
CA ILE A 51 7.63 -0.24 7.49
C ILE A 51 8.25 -0.84 6.23
N SER A 52 7.56 -1.77 5.58
CA SER A 52 8.05 -2.43 4.37
C SER A 52 8.25 -1.43 3.22
N LEU A 53 7.24 -0.59 2.96
CA LEU A 53 7.32 0.45 1.91
C LEU A 53 8.39 1.50 2.24
N ALA A 54 8.43 1.97 3.49
CA ALA A 54 9.40 2.95 3.93
C ALA A 54 10.84 2.40 3.87
N SER A 55 11.04 1.10 4.13
CA SER A 55 12.34 0.45 4.01
C SER A 55 12.81 0.41 2.55
N ILE A 56 11.93 0.10 1.60
CA ILE A 56 12.26 0.12 0.17
C ILE A 56 12.70 1.53 -0.27
N ILE A 57 11.98 2.57 0.18
CA ILE A 57 12.34 3.95 -0.14
C ILE A 57 13.68 4.34 0.52
N LYS A 58 13.92 3.91 1.76
CA LYS A 58 15.18 4.13 2.46
C LYS A 58 16.36 3.48 1.72
N ASP A 59 16.17 2.28 1.18
CA ASP A 59 17.19 1.62 0.37
C ASP A 59 17.55 2.44 -0.87
N TYR A 60 16.57 3.00 -1.59
CA TYR A 60 16.83 3.91 -2.71
C TYR A 60 17.63 5.16 -2.29
N ILE A 61 17.33 5.72 -1.11
CA ILE A 61 18.08 6.86 -0.55
C ILE A 61 19.54 6.46 -0.27
N VAL A 62 19.76 5.29 0.34
CA VAL A 62 21.10 4.76 0.63
C VAL A 62 21.89 4.48 -0.65
N GLU A 63 21.21 3.94 -1.67
CA GLU A 63 21.74 3.70 -3.02
C GLU A 63 21.94 5.01 -3.82
N ARG A 64 21.59 6.17 -3.25
CA ARG A 64 21.67 7.51 -3.86
C ARG A 64 20.88 7.65 -5.17
N VAL A 65 19.80 6.89 -5.30
CA VAL A 65 18.89 7.00 -6.44
C VAL A 65 18.13 8.33 -6.33
N PRO A 66 18.16 9.23 -7.32
CA PRO A 66 17.44 10.50 -7.22
C PRO A 66 15.92 10.28 -7.13
N VAL A 67 15.22 11.11 -6.36
CA VAL A 67 13.76 10.99 -6.16
C VAL A 67 12.98 10.96 -7.48
N GLY A 68 13.44 11.69 -8.50
CA GLY A 68 12.81 11.69 -9.83
C GLY A 68 12.93 10.35 -10.57
N GLU A 69 13.92 9.51 -10.25
CA GLU A 69 14.02 8.14 -10.78
C GLU A 69 13.10 7.19 -10.02
N VAL A 70 13.07 7.28 -8.69
CA VAL A 70 12.11 6.54 -7.86
C VAL A 70 10.67 6.83 -8.30
N ARG A 71 10.35 8.11 -8.53
CA ARG A 71 9.05 8.55 -9.04
C ARG A 71 8.67 7.87 -10.36
N ARG A 72 9.59 7.81 -11.32
CA ARG A 72 9.33 7.13 -12.61
C ARG A 72 9.06 5.63 -12.45
N GLU A 73 9.75 4.97 -11.53
CA GLU A 73 9.49 3.55 -11.26
C GLU A 73 8.11 3.34 -10.61
N VAL A 74 7.71 4.23 -9.70
CA VAL A 74 6.37 4.17 -9.08
C VAL A 74 5.28 4.55 -10.09
N GLU A 75 5.50 5.50 -10.98
CA GLU A 75 4.58 5.85 -12.08
C GLU A 75 4.32 4.64 -12.98
N ARG A 76 5.38 3.95 -13.43
CA ARG A 76 5.24 2.71 -14.20
C ARG A 76 4.51 1.62 -13.43
N LEU A 77 4.78 1.49 -12.13
CA LEU A 77 4.06 0.55 -11.29
C LEU A 77 2.57 0.89 -11.26
N CYS A 78 2.20 2.16 -11.11
CA CYS A 78 0.80 2.58 -11.14
C CYS A 78 0.14 2.26 -12.49
N ASP A 79 0.84 2.50 -13.61
CA ASP A 79 0.35 2.23 -14.96
C ASP A 79 0.07 0.73 -15.21
N ASP A 80 0.87 -0.16 -14.60
CA ASP A 80 0.73 -1.61 -14.70
C ASP A 80 -0.45 -2.18 -13.88
N LEU A 81 -1.05 -1.38 -12.99
CA LEU A 81 -2.16 -1.80 -12.14
C LEU A 81 -3.52 -1.73 -12.84
N ALA A 82 -4.43 -2.62 -12.43
CA ALA A 82 -5.83 -2.58 -12.84
C ALA A 82 -6.52 -1.28 -12.35
N ASP A 83 -7.56 -0.83 -13.07
CA ASP A 83 -8.12 0.52 -12.95
C ASP A 83 -8.33 1.03 -11.51
N GLN A 84 -8.96 0.23 -10.63
CA GLN A 84 -9.20 0.64 -9.24
C GLN A 84 -7.91 0.80 -8.42
N LEU A 85 -6.91 -0.05 -8.66
CA LEU A 85 -5.62 0.01 -7.99
C LEU A 85 -4.73 1.10 -8.56
N ARG A 86 -4.79 1.34 -9.88
CA ARG A 86 -4.13 2.46 -10.54
C ARG A 86 -4.62 3.78 -9.97
N GLU A 87 -5.93 3.96 -9.85
CA GLU A 87 -6.53 5.18 -9.32
C GLU A 87 -6.09 5.47 -7.86
N ALA A 88 -6.03 4.44 -7.02
CA ALA A 88 -5.49 4.55 -5.67
C ALA A 88 -3.98 4.86 -5.67
N CYS A 89 -3.21 4.23 -6.55
CA CYS A 89 -1.77 4.47 -6.69
C CYS A 89 -1.48 5.93 -7.11
N GLU A 90 -2.22 6.44 -8.10
CA GLU A 90 -2.05 7.79 -8.61
C GLU A 90 -2.50 8.88 -7.63
N ARG A 91 -3.59 8.63 -6.88
CA ARG A 91 -4.13 9.63 -5.94
C ARG A 91 -3.50 9.61 -4.57
N GLU A 92 -3.13 8.44 -4.06
CA GLU A 92 -2.67 8.29 -2.68
C GLU A 92 -1.15 8.13 -2.60
N LEU A 93 -0.53 7.36 -3.51
CA LEU A 93 0.90 7.05 -3.43
C LEU A 93 1.77 8.12 -4.11
N LEU A 94 1.52 8.43 -5.39
CA LEU A 94 2.37 9.35 -6.17
C LEU A 94 2.48 10.78 -5.59
N PRO A 95 1.42 11.40 -5.04
CA PRO A 95 1.51 12.75 -4.49
C PRO A 95 2.31 12.81 -3.19
N ASN A 96 2.36 11.69 -2.46
CA ASN A 96 3.04 11.61 -1.17
C ASN A 96 4.49 11.11 -1.27
N LEU A 97 4.90 10.54 -2.42
CA LEU A 97 6.21 9.93 -2.61
C LEU A 97 7.38 10.87 -2.28
N ASP A 98 7.41 12.09 -2.85
CA ASP A 98 8.53 13.02 -2.64
C ASP A 98 8.64 13.42 -1.17
N LYS A 99 7.50 13.64 -0.51
CA LYS A 99 7.46 13.98 0.91
C LYS A 99 8.01 12.83 1.76
N VAL A 100 7.57 11.59 1.49
CA VAL A 100 8.07 10.41 2.19
C VAL A 100 9.56 10.21 1.94
N TYR A 101 10.02 10.40 0.71
CA TYR A 101 11.43 10.31 0.32
C TYR A 101 12.30 11.32 1.09
N GLU A 102 11.88 12.58 1.15
CA GLU A 102 12.60 13.63 1.90
C GLU A 102 12.56 13.38 3.41
N GLU A 103 11.43 12.96 3.98
CA GLU A 103 11.34 12.63 5.40
C GLU A 103 12.26 11.44 5.75
N LEU A 104 12.34 10.42 4.90
CA LEU A 104 13.21 9.27 5.11
C LEU A 104 14.70 9.57 4.95
N LYS A 105 15.13 10.77 4.53
CA LYS A 105 16.55 11.13 4.63
C LYS A 105 17.00 11.20 6.08
N GLU A 106 16.17 11.78 6.93
CA GLU A 106 16.48 12.06 8.34
C GLU A 106 15.85 11.06 9.31
N ASN A 107 14.92 10.21 8.86
CA ASN A 107 14.20 9.27 9.72
C ASN A 107 14.45 7.81 9.31
N THR A 108 14.30 6.90 10.27
CA THR A 108 14.16 5.46 10.02
C THR A 108 12.76 5.11 9.51
N PRO A 109 12.57 3.96 8.86
CA PRO A 109 11.25 3.47 8.47
C PRO A 109 10.24 3.44 9.64
N LEU A 110 10.67 2.97 10.81
CA LEU A 110 9.82 2.92 12.00
C LEU A 110 9.40 4.33 12.48
N GLU A 111 10.35 5.26 12.61
CA GLU A 111 10.06 6.63 13.05
C GLU A 111 9.09 7.35 12.10
N LEU A 112 9.23 7.15 10.79
CA LEU A 112 8.28 7.64 9.80
C LEU A 112 6.88 7.05 10.07
N CYS A 113 6.77 5.73 10.22
CA CYS A 113 5.49 5.05 10.38
C CYS A 113 4.80 5.38 11.72
N GLU A 114 5.55 5.56 12.80
CA GLU A 114 5.04 6.06 14.08
C GLU A 114 4.55 7.51 13.97
N LYS A 115 5.31 8.38 13.28
CA LYS A 115 4.96 9.80 13.10
C LYS A 115 3.64 9.98 12.36
N HIS A 116 3.36 9.14 11.37
CA HIS A 116 2.12 9.17 10.58
C HIS A 116 1.00 8.29 11.15
N ASN A 117 1.19 7.71 12.35
CA ASN A 117 0.23 6.87 13.07
C ASN A 117 -0.17 5.57 12.29
N TYR A 118 0.76 5.04 11.51
CA TYR A 118 0.65 3.69 10.95
C TYR A 118 1.13 2.62 11.94
N CYS A 119 2.09 2.99 12.79
CA CYS A 119 2.58 2.15 13.88
C CYS A 119 2.22 2.76 15.25
N PRO A 120 1.97 1.92 16.27
CA PRO A 120 1.87 2.39 17.65
C PRO A 120 3.13 3.14 18.05
N ASN A 121 2.95 4.34 18.62
CA ASN A 121 4.07 5.11 19.15
C ASN A 121 4.13 4.93 20.67
N PRO A 122 5.18 4.30 21.22
CA PRO A 122 5.27 4.02 22.66
C PRO A 122 5.49 5.28 23.53
N ARG A 123 5.68 6.45 22.92
CA ARG A 123 5.93 7.74 23.58
C ARG A 123 4.74 8.69 23.56
N LYS A 124 3.60 8.28 22.99
CA LYS A 124 2.42 9.12 22.78
C LYS A 124 1.26 8.70 23.67
#